data_AF-A0A329R2Y9-F1
#
_entry.id   AF-A0A329R2Y9-F1
#
_cell.length_a   1.000
_cell.length_b   1.000
_cell.length_c   1.000
_cell.angle_alpha   90.00
_cell.angle_beta   90.00
_cell.angle_gamma   90.00
#
_symmetry.space_group_name_H-M   'P 1'
#
loop_
_entity.id
_entity.type
_entity.pdbx_description
1 polymer ?
#
loop_
_entity_poly.entity_id
_entity_poly.type
_entity_poly.pdbx_seq_one_letter_code
_entity_poly.pdbx_strand_id
1 'polypeptide(L)'
;MSLHWYRKTSPAACAAGAAIRVLLKGIDPDEALQQTLYNGRHTDNPEDITFDELNTLKETTQAHLEQIRKSAGAVPATGGR
;
A
#
# COMPACT_ATOMS: atom_id res chain seq x y z
N MET A 1 -18.67 -7.93 11.15
CA MET A 1 -17.91 -9.21 11.25
C MET A 1 -16.46 -8.80 11.48
N SER A 2 -15.48 -9.71 11.42
CA SER A 2 -14.06 -9.32 11.49
C SER A 2 -13.44 -9.44 10.11
N LEU A 3 -12.57 -8.50 9.76
CA LEU A 3 -11.83 -8.53 8.50
C LEU A 3 -11.08 -9.87 8.35
N HIS A 4 -11.23 -10.50 7.19
CA HIS A 4 -10.59 -11.76 6.84
C HIS A 4 -9.55 -11.53 5.75
N TRP A 5 -8.29 -11.67 6.14
CA TRP A 5 -7.15 -11.63 5.23
C TRP A 5 -6.90 -13.03 4.67
N TYR A 6 -6.76 -13.15 3.34
CA TYR A 6 -6.48 -14.45 2.70
C TYR A 6 -5.19 -15.11 3.20
N ARG A 7 -4.20 -14.32 3.61
CA ARG A 7 -2.90 -14.76 4.12
C ARG A 7 -2.41 -13.81 5.19
N LYS A 8 -1.55 -14.30 6.09
CA LYS A 8 -0.85 -13.47 7.09
C LYS A 8 -0.04 -12.33 6.47
N THR A 9 0.41 -12.49 5.23
CA THR A 9 1.17 -11.47 4.48
C THR A 9 0.28 -10.53 3.66
N SER A 10 -1.03 -10.77 3.58
CA SER A 10 -1.96 -9.95 2.79
C SER A 10 -1.99 -8.48 3.20
N PRO A 11 -1.97 -8.09 4.50
CA PRO A 11 -1.97 -6.68 4.89
C PRO A 11 -0.75 -5.93 4.34
N ALA A 12 0.45 -6.51 4.51
CA ALA A 12 1.69 -5.93 4.00
C ALA A 12 1.69 -5.83 2.47
N ALA A 13 1.20 -6.87 1.78
CA ALA A 13 1.07 -6.85 0.33
C ALA A 13 0.05 -5.80 -0.16
N CYS A 14 -1.04 -5.58 0.58
CA CYS A 14 -2.02 -4.53 0.30
C CYS A 14 -1.40 -3.14 0.43
N ALA A 15 -0.66 -2.87 1.51
CA ALA A 15 0.03 -1.60 1.72
C ALA A 15 1.11 -1.33 0.65
N ALA A 16 1.91 -2.35 0.30
CA ALA A 16 2.90 -2.23 -0.77
C ALA A 16 2.24 -2.00 -2.14
N GLY A 17 1.14 -2.69 -2.44
CA GLY A 17 0.36 -2.50 -3.65
C GLY A 17 -0.23 -1.08 -3.75
N ALA A 18 -0.70 -0.53 -2.63
CA ALA A 18 -1.18 0.84 -2.53
C ALA A 18 -0.05 1.84 -2.81
N ALA A 19 1.12 1.67 -2.18
CA ALA A 19 2.29 2.52 -2.41
C ALA A 19 2.74 2.52 -3.88
N ILE A 20 2.78 1.36 -4.53
CA ILE A 20 3.09 1.25 -5.96
C ILE A 20 2.03 1.99 -6.79
N ARG A 21 0.74 1.86 -6.46
CA ARG A 21 -0.34 2.52 -7.18
C ARG A 21 -0.24 4.05 -7.08
N VAL A 22 0.11 4.59 -5.91
CA VAL A 22 0.40 6.03 -5.74
C VAL A 22 1.49 6.48 -6.70
N LEU A 23 2.61 5.75 -6.76
CA LEU A 23 3.75 6.11 -7.58
C LEU A 23 3.47 6.00 -9.08
N LEU A 24 2.72 4.98 -9.51
CA LEU A 24 2.42 4.74 -10.92
C LEU A 24 1.30 5.63 -11.46
N LYS A 25 0.29 5.93 -10.64
CA LYS A 25 -0.90 6.68 -11.08
C LYS A 25 -0.92 8.13 -10.61
N GLY A 26 -0.05 8.51 -9.69
CA GLY A 26 -0.03 9.87 -9.12
C GLY A 26 -1.27 10.22 -8.30
N ILE A 27 -1.97 9.22 -7.75
CA ILE A 27 -3.18 9.42 -6.94
C ILE A 27 -2.85 9.52 -5.45
N ASP A 28 -3.82 9.99 -4.68
CA ASP A 28 -3.70 10.11 -3.23
C ASP A 28 -3.47 8.73 -2.55
N PRO A 29 -2.62 8.64 -1.51
CA PRO A 29 -2.38 7.38 -0.79
C PRO A 29 -3.61 6.74 -0.18
N ASP A 30 -4.57 7.53 0.34
CA ASP A 30 -5.80 6.99 0.89
C ASP A 30 -6.67 6.40 -0.23
N GLU A 31 -6.79 7.11 -1.36
CA GLU A 31 -7.50 6.60 -2.54
C GLU A 31 -6.85 5.31 -3.08
N ALA A 32 -5.51 5.29 -3.18
CA ALA A 32 -4.77 4.11 -3.63
C ALA A 32 -4.95 2.92 -2.68
N LEU A 33 -4.96 3.16 -1.37
CA LEU A 33 -5.19 2.13 -0.37
C LEU A 33 -6.61 1.60 -0.46
N GLN A 34 -7.61 2.47 -0.59
CA GLN A 34 -9.01 2.08 -0.76
C GLN A 34 -9.19 1.22 -2.02
N GLN A 35 -8.68 1.67 -3.16
CA GLN A 35 -8.74 0.91 -4.41
C GLN A 35 -8.00 -0.43 -4.33
N THR A 36 -6.97 -0.54 -3.49
CA THR A 36 -6.19 -1.78 -3.33
C THR A 36 -6.86 -2.73 -2.35
N LEU A 37 -7.47 -2.22 -1.29
CA LEU A 37 -8.21 -3.01 -0.32
C LEU A 37 -9.48 -3.63 -0.96
N TYR A 38 -10.22 -2.84 -1.72
CA TYR A 38 -11.49 -3.24 -2.36
C TYR A 38 -11.31 -3.96 -3.71
N ASN A 39 -10.09 -4.27 -4.15
CA ASN A 39 -9.86 -5.01 -5.40
C ASN A 39 -10.09 -6.53 -5.27
N GLY A 40 -10.40 -7.02 -4.06
CA GLY A 40 -10.67 -8.43 -3.77
C GLY A 40 -9.45 -9.36 -3.82
N ARG A 41 -8.22 -8.84 -3.87
CA ARG A 41 -6.98 -9.64 -3.95
C ARG A 41 -6.39 -10.04 -2.61
N HIS A 42 -6.73 -9.31 -1.54
CA HIS A 42 -6.08 -9.45 -0.23
C HIS A 42 -7.04 -9.91 0.88
N THR A 43 -8.31 -9.56 0.74
CA THR A 43 -9.42 -9.83 1.65
C THR A 43 -10.70 -9.99 0.83
N ASP A 44 -11.66 -10.78 1.35
CA ASP A 44 -13.00 -10.99 0.80
C ASP A 44 -14.06 -10.07 1.41
N ASN A 45 -13.79 -9.45 2.57
CA ASN A 45 -14.71 -8.56 3.29
C ASN A 45 -14.03 -7.23 3.73
N PRO A 46 -13.52 -6.44 2.77
CA PRO A 46 -12.83 -5.17 3.06
C PRO A 46 -13.65 -4.15 3.88
N GLU A 47 -14.98 -4.26 3.85
CA GLU A 47 -15.91 -3.42 4.61
C GLU A 47 -15.87 -3.64 6.13
N ASP A 48 -15.36 -4.79 6.58
CA ASP A 48 -15.22 -5.13 8.00
C ASP A 48 -13.90 -4.63 8.61
N ILE A 49 -13.08 -3.87 7.87
CA ILE A 49 -11.83 -3.32 8.39
C ILE A 49 -12.07 -2.37 9.56
N THR A 50 -11.33 -2.58 10.65
CA THR A 50 -11.39 -1.67 11.80
C THR A 50 -10.60 -0.39 11.54
N PHE A 51 -10.89 0.66 12.32
CA PHE A 51 -10.14 1.92 12.25
C PHE A 51 -8.64 1.73 12.54
N ASP A 52 -8.31 0.89 13.51
CA ASP A 52 -6.91 0.62 13.90
C ASP A 52 -6.16 -0.17 12.81
N GLU A 53 -6.80 -1.17 12.20
CA GLU A 53 -6.23 -1.88 11.05
C GLU A 53 -6.02 -0.95 9.85
N LEU A 54 -7.00 -0.08 9.57
CA LEU A 54 -6.88 0.90 8.50
C LEU A 54 -5.74 1.88 8.75
N ASN A 55 -5.59 2.39 9.97
CA ASN A 55 -4.47 3.27 10.34
C ASN A 55 -3.12 2.54 10.20
N THR A 56 -3.04 1.29 10.65
CA THR A 56 -1.84 0.47 10.50
C THR A 56 -1.45 0.31 9.02
N LEU A 57 -2.43 0.08 8.13
CA LEU A 57 -2.20 0.02 6.68
C LEU A 57 -1.74 1.36 6.11
N LYS A 58 -2.32 2.48 6.56
CA LYS A 58 -1.90 3.83 6.13
C LYS A 58 -0.47 4.12 6.52
N GLU A 59 -0.10 3.90 7.78
CA GLU A 59 1.27 4.06 8.28
C GLU A 59 2.26 3.19 7.51
N THR A 60 1.91 1.92 7.27
CA THR A 60 2.75 0.99 6.51
C THR A 60 2.89 1.44 5.04
N THR A 61 1.82 1.93 4.43
CA THR A 61 1.83 2.46 3.05
C THR A 61 2.73 3.69 2.95
N GLN A 62 2.64 4.60 3.92
CA GLN A 62 3.50 5.79 4.00
C GLN A 62 4.97 5.39 4.20
N ALA A 63 5.26 4.45 5.10
CA ALA A 63 6.61 3.94 5.31
C ALA A 63 7.21 3.34 4.02
N HIS A 64 6.42 2.59 3.25
CA HIS A 64 6.85 2.11 1.94
C HIS A 64 7.11 3.24 0.94
N LEU A 65 6.25 4.25 0.88
CA LEU A 65 6.48 5.42 0.01
C LEU A 65 7.76 6.17 0.38
N GLU A 66 8.01 6.39 1.67
CA GLU A 66 9.24 7.01 2.14
C GLU A 66 10.47 6.17 1.81
N GLN A 67 10.39 4.85 2.02
CA GLN A 67 11.47 3.93 1.67
C GLN A 67 11.77 3.99 0.17
N ILE A 68 10.75 3.93 -0.68
CA ILE A 68 10.92 4.01 -2.13
C ILE A 68 11.49 5.36 -2.54
N ARG A 69 11.03 6.47 -1.95
CA ARG A 69 11.59 7.81 -2.21
C ARG A 69 13.05 7.92 -1.81
N LYS A 70 13.43 7.39 -0.63
CA LYS A 70 14.83 7.32 -0.18
C LYS A 70 15.68 6.48 -1.13
N SER A 71 15.18 5.33 -1.57
CA SER A 71 15.87 4.45 -2.51
C SER A 71 15.99 5.05 -3.91
N ALA A 72 14.94 5.71 -4.41
CA ALA A 72 14.94 6.38 -5.71
C ALA A 72 15.89 7.59 -5.73
N GLY A 73 15.96 8.35 -4.63
CA GLY A 73 16.96 9.41 -4.44
C GLY A 73 18.40 8.89 -4.24
N ALA A 74 18.55 7.61 -3.87
CA ALA A 74 19.84 6.93 -3.75
C ALA A 74 20.30 6.25 -5.05
N VAL A 75 19.48 6.26 -6.12
CA VAL A 75 19.96 5.87 -7.45
C VAL A 75 20.77 7.06 -7.98
N PRO A 76 22.10 6.96 -8.11
CA PRO A 76 22.85 8.01 -8.80
C PRO A 76 22.28 8.13 -10.21
N ALA A 77 22.23 9.35 -10.74
CA ALA A 77 21.90 9.65 -12.14
C ALA A 77 22.97 9.10 -13.11
N THR A 78 23.45 7.88 -12.91
CA THR A 78 24.36 7.16 -13.77
C THR A 78 23.53 6.30 -14.74
N GLY A 79 22.73 7.00 -15.53
CA GLY A 79 22.20 6.52 -16.81
C GLY A 79 22.80 7.35 -17.93
N GLY A 80 24.13 7.50 -17.93
CA GLY A 80 24.87 8.00 -19.08
C GLY A 80 25.03 6.87 -20.09
N ARG A 81 24.17 6.83 -21.11
CA ARG A 81 24.51 6.82 -22.55
C ARG A 81 23.26 6.78 -23.40
#